data_AF-A0AAD3YNJ1-F1
#
_entry.id   AF-A0AAD3YNJ1-F1
#
_cell.length_a   1.000
_cell.length_b   1.000
_cell.length_c   1.000
_cell.angle_alpha   90.00
_cell.angle_beta   90.00
_cell.angle_gamma   90.00
#
_symmetry.space_group_name_H-M   'P 1'
#
loop_
_entity.id
_entity.type
_entity.pdbx_description
1 polymer ?
#
loop_
_entity_poly.entity_id
_entity_poly.type
_entity_poly.pdbx_seq_one_letter_code
_entity_poly.pdbx_strand_id
1 'polypeptide(L)'
;MNGKIAINFNSISLAAALVLALSPSPDARAEKEALIHVTANSNSDASGPAFLNYAKEQQAQKDRAPAKSVEEKNAITQTTNKKNEQKVTEVSRQAAIIAQKDKIIRQLRQQLSAKPATVYAVQDNQKDLTDKIRQLEKALTVAVAEKQRLIDKELSAAAEMKQKLGQLNATENKILLQEKKLASAESAKQKLESLLTEAAAEKQTLLKKLAAEEKQQQDIASKLAAAASDKQALAAKLVAAETAQRELKTKLDAGETGRQALAAKLAAAVAEKQDLAVKLAATGVENRALTAKLDSFTISRQQPAPQENAVSPQADENNALLQASADEISQLKARLADAETQSGKNPAAIDLTREPQQQAYSVGVSMGEEALKVLSTRSSQGIKISKDTVLQGILDSFSGKIALDEKARNKALFDVSKKVFQHLHKIEQQMVNEGKKYQQKFAKQKGVVFKDGVYSRIDYAGEGKILDSDTVTVTIKETLIDGTVINDMEAEGKVWSQTLKSYPPVFLGPIKRLGNHGSITVVIPPELAYGSEGRPPKIPPGATMVYSVRIVDATAAQPQAKNP
;
A
#
# COMPACT_ATOMS: atom_id res chain seq x y z
N MET A 1 46.86 2.80 -19.84
CA MET A 1 45.76 3.78 -19.98
C MET A 1 44.61 3.09 -20.69
N ASN A 2 43.71 2.46 -19.95
CA ASN A 2 42.50 1.79 -20.44
C ASN A 2 41.37 2.21 -19.50
N GLY A 3 40.40 2.96 -20.00
CA GLY A 3 39.20 3.37 -19.27
C GLY A 3 37.96 2.96 -20.06
N LYS A 4 37.34 1.84 -19.68
CA LYS A 4 35.98 1.48 -20.09
C LYS A 4 35.00 2.09 -19.09
N ILE A 5 34.16 3.00 -19.55
CA ILE A 5 33.03 3.54 -18.78
C ILE A 5 31.85 2.59 -19.00
N ALA A 6 31.44 1.87 -17.96
CA ALA A 6 30.19 1.13 -17.92
C ALA A 6 29.06 2.10 -17.54
N ILE A 7 28.07 2.26 -18.41
CA ILE A 7 26.84 3.01 -18.11
C ILE A 7 25.80 1.99 -17.64
N ASN A 8 25.49 2.04 -16.35
CA ASN A 8 24.50 1.23 -15.66
C ASN A 8 23.11 1.82 -15.98
N PHE A 9 22.29 1.13 -16.77
CA PHE A 9 20.90 1.54 -17.03
C PHE A 9 20.00 1.07 -15.87
N ASN A 10 19.53 2.04 -15.08
CA ASN A 10 18.63 1.81 -13.96
C ASN A 10 17.22 1.44 -14.48
N SER A 11 16.71 0.27 -14.10
CA SER A 11 15.47 -0.35 -14.59
C SER A 11 14.21 0.23 -13.92
N ILE A 12 14.04 1.55 -13.94
CA ILE A 12 12.85 2.23 -13.40
C ILE A 12 12.35 3.23 -14.43
N SER A 13 11.60 2.76 -15.43
CA SER A 13 10.65 3.55 -16.23
C SER A 13 10.08 2.69 -17.36
N LEU A 14 9.05 1.90 -17.05
CA LEU A 14 8.13 1.42 -18.09
C LEU A 14 6.74 1.09 -17.52
N ALA A 15 6.65 0.76 -16.23
CA ALA A 15 5.37 0.49 -15.54
C ALA A 15 4.50 1.75 -15.32
N ALA A 16 5.08 2.96 -15.31
CA ALA A 16 4.34 4.20 -15.10
C ALA A 16 3.68 4.76 -16.37
N ALA A 17 4.12 4.35 -17.57
CA ALA A 17 3.68 4.95 -18.83
C ALA A 17 2.37 4.35 -19.39
N LEU A 18 1.97 3.15 -18.96
CA LEU A 18 0.79 2.47 -19.51
C LEU A 18 -0.50 2.67 -18.68
N VAL A 19 -0.40 3.25 -17.48
CA VAL A 19 -1.55 3.53 -16.60
C VAL A 19 -2.19 4.90 -16.88
N LEU A 20 -1.61 5.72 -17.77
CA LEU A 20 -2.04 7.10 -18.03
C LEU A 20 -2.97 7.28 -19.24
N ALA A 21 -3.38 6.23 -19.95
CA ALA A 21 -4.12 6.37 -21.21
C ALA A 21 -5.65 6.17 -21.14
N LEU A 22 -6.26 5.80 -20.01
CA LEU A 22 -7.71 5.57 -19.91
C LEU A 22 -8.28 5.97 -18.54
N SER A 23 -8.81 7.20 -18.40
CA SER A 23 -9.79 7.61 -17.36
C SER A 23 -10.20 9.08 -17.56
N PRO A 24 -11.48 9.46 -17.35
CA PRO A 24 -11.95 9.60 -15.97
C PRO A 24 -13.42 9.26 -15.68
N SER A 25 -13.65 8.60 -14.55
CA SER A 25 -14.84 8.74 -13.71
C SER A 25 -14.44 8.75 -12.22
N PRO A 26 -15.10 9.56 -11.37
CA PRO A 26 -14.68 9.84 -9.99
C PRO A 26 -14.83 8.66 -9.00
N ASP A 27 -15.59 7.61 -9.34
CA ASP A 27 -15.83 6.46 -8.44
C ASP A 27 -14.67 5.44 -8.41
N ALA A 28 -13.73 5.50 -9.35
CA ALA A 28 -12.57 4.60 -9.38
C ALA A 28 -11.46 4.97 -8.38
N ARG A 29 -11.59 6.10 -7.66
CA ARG A 29 -10.56 6.58 -6.71
C ARG A 29 -10.41 5.70 -5.48
N ALA A 30 -11.48 5.06 -5.01
CA ALA A 30 -11.42 4.17 -3.85
C ALA A 30 -10.62 2.88 -4.11
N GLU A 31 -10.68 2.35 -5.34
CA GLU A 31 -9.84 1.20 -5.73
C GLU A 31 -8.42 1.65 -6.10
N LYS A 32 -8.25 2.87 -6.62
CA LYS A 32 -6.93 3.43 -6.92
C LYS A 32 -6.09 3.65 -5.67
N GLU A 33 -6.67 4.18 -4.58
CA GLU A 33 -5.93 4.34 -3.32
C GLU A 33 -5.61 2.99 -2.67
N ALA A 34 -6.51 2.00 -2.78
CA ALA A 34 -6.22 0.63 -2.34
C ALA A 34 -5.11 -0.07 -3.17
N LEU A 35 -5.01 0.19 -4.48
CA LEU A 35 -3.94 -0.35 -5.33
C LEU A 35 -2.60 0.42 -5.22
N ILE A 36 -2.65 1.74 -4.99
CA ILE A 36 -1.46 2.57 -4.79
C ILE A 36 -0.78 2.21 -3.47
N HIS A 37 -1.54 1.91 -2.41
CA HIS A 37 -0.98 1.38 -1.16
C HIS A 37 -0.38 -0.04 -1.28
N VAL A 38 -0.81 -0.85 -2.27
CA VAL A 38 -0.25 -2.18 -2.54
C VAL A 38 1.06 -2.14 -3.33
N THR A 39 1.24 -1.11 -4.18
CA THR A 39 2.43 -0.94 -5.04
C THR A 39 3.53 -0.08 -4.40
N ALA A 40 3.21 0.80 -3.46
CA ALA A 40 4.20 1.59 -2.72
C ALA A 40 5.03 0.78 -1.69
N ASN A 41 4.58 -0.42 -1.32
CA ASN A 41 5.21 -1.24 -0.26
C ASN A 41 6.20 -2.31 -0.75
N SER A 42 6.66 -2.24 -2.01
CA SER A 42 7.56 -3.24 -2.60
C SER A 42 8.97 -2.75 -2.94
N ASN A 43 9.28 -1.46 -2.81
CA ASN A 43 10.63 -0.95 -3.10
C ASN A 43 11.20 -0.14 -1.93
N SER A 44 11.74 -0.85 -0.95
CA SER A 44 12.95 -0.41 -0.26
C SER A 44 13.69 -1.65 0.23
N ASP A 45 15.02 -1.64 0.10
CA ASP A 45 15.92 -2.61 0.72
C ASP A 45 15.70 -2.59 2.24
N ALA A 46 14.73 -3.36 2.71
CA ALA A 46 14.32 -3.41 4.10
C ALA A 46 14.53 -4.84 4.62
N SER A 47 15.77 -5.13 5.01
CA SER A 47 16.16 -6.40 5.65
C SER A 47 15.57 -6.59 7.07
N GLY A 48 14.47 -5.91 7.42
CA GLY A 48 13.83 -5.94 8.73
C GLY A 48 12.38 -6.46 8.69
N PRO A 49 11.87 -7.08 9.78
CA PRO A 49 10.48 -7.53 9.89
C PRO A 49 9.44 -6.47 9.48
N ALA A 50 8.32 -6.96 8.92
CA ALA A 50 7.20 -6.15 8.43
C ALA A 50 6.72 -5.08 9.42
N PHE A 51 6.76 -5.37 10.72
CA PHE A 51 6.30 -4.46 11.77
C PHE A 51 7.28 -3.30 12.01
N LEU A 52 8.57 -3.48 11.73
CA LEU A 52 9.58 -2.45 11.98
C LEU A 52 9.51 -1.31 10.96
N ASN A 53 9.18 -1.64 9.71
CA ASN A 53 8.95 -0.65 8.68
C ASN A 53 7.70 0.19 9.03
N TYR A 54 6.63 -0.48 9.48
CA TYR A 54 5.39 0.18 9.92
C TYR A 54 5.58 1.05 11.18
N ALA A 55 6.31 0.57 12.19
CA ALA A 55 6.56 1.31 13.42
C ALA A 55 7.39 2.59 13.18
N LYS A 56 8.31 2.57 12.21
CA LYS A 56 9.06 3.77 11.80
C LYS A 56 8.16 4.81 11.13
N GLU A 57 7.20 4.39 10.31
CA GLU A 57 6.23 5.28 9.66
C GLU A 57 5.27 5.96 10.65
N GLN A 58 4.82 5.23 11.68
CA GLN A 58 3.86 5.74 12.67
C GLN A 58 4.47 6.72 13.70
N GLN A 59 5.76 6.60 14.00
CA GLN A 59 6.44 7.52 14.92
C GLN A 59 6.51 8.96 14.40
N ALA A 60 6.48 9.16 13.08
CA ALA A 60 6.50 10.49 12.48
C ALA A 60 5.20 11.29 12.69
N GLN A 61 4.11 10.67 13.15
CA GLN A 61 2.77 11.29 13.19
C GLN A 61 2.29 11.73 14.60
N LYS A 62 3.01 11.41 15.68
CA LYS A 62 2.48 11.50 17.06
C LYS A 62 2.71 12.82 17.82
N ASP A 63 3.37 13.83 17.24
CA ASP A 63 3.85 15.02 17.96
C ASP A 63 2.85 16.19 18.14
N ARG A 64 1.52 15.98 18.14
CA ARG A 64 0.55 17.08 18.33
C ARG A 64 -0.66 16.75 19.22
N ALA A 65 -0.65 17.29 20.46
CA ALA A 65 -1.75 17.89 21.26
C ALA A 65 -1.96 17.37 22.72
N PRO A 66 -2.20 18.26 23.72
CA PRO A 66 -2.60 17.92 25.10
C PRO A 66 -3.99 18.44 25.55
N ALA A 67 -4.43 18.04 26.78
CA ALA A 67 -5.77 18.17 27.38
C ALA A 67 -5.83 19.02 28.69
N LYS A 68 -7.03 19.42 29.17
CA LYS A 68 -7.37 19.75 30.60
C LYS A 68 -8.87 20.06 30.87
N SER A 69 -9.36 19.81 32.10
CA SER A 69 -10.69 20.18 32.64
C SER A 69 -10.75 20.23 34.18
N VAL A 70 -11.77 20.94 34.72
CA VAL A 70 -12.51 20.81 36.01
C VAL A 70 -12.31 21.92 37.07
N GLU A 71 -13.41 22.62 37.43
CA GLU A 71 -13.74 23.15 38.78
C GLU A 71 -15.17 23.73 38.83
N GLU A 72 -16.11 23.16 39.62
CA GLU A 72 -17.19 23.88 40.36
C GLU A 72 -18.20 22.93 41.05
N LYS A 73 -18.20 22.85 42.41
CA LYS A 73 -19.32 22.32 43.24
C LYS A 73 -19.20 22.83 44.69
N ASN A 74 -19.92 23.87 45.12
CA ASN A 74 -19.89 24.28 46.54
C ASN A 74 -21.10 25.08 47.12
N ALA A 75 -22.30 25.02 46.52
CA ALA A 75 -23.43 25.88 46.98
C ALA A 75 -24.61 25.17 47.68
N ILE A 76 -24.72 23.83 47.66
CA ILE A 76 -25.95 23.14 48.07
C ILE A 76 -25.95 22.72 49.57
N THR A 77 -24.80 22.78 50.24
CA THR A 77 -24.63 22.18 51.59
C THR A 77 -25.19 23.02 52.74
N GLN A 78 -25.48 24.31 52.55
CA GLN A 78 -25.77 25.22 53.68
C GLN A 78 -27.24 25.27 54.11
N THR A 79 -28.20 25.00 53.23
CA THR A 79 -29.64 25.18 53.55
C THR A 79 -30.26 24.01 54.30
N THR A 80 -29.68 22.81 54.18
CA THR A 80 -30.23 21.57 54.75
C THR A 80 -29.96 21.41 56.25
N ASN A 81 -28.89 22.02 56.78
CA ASN A 81 -28.50 21.87 58.18
C ASN A 81 -29.46 22.57 59.17
N LYS A 82 -29.97 23.76 58.83
CA LYS A 82 -30.78 24.58 59.75
C LYS A 82 -32.17 23.99 60.06
N LYS A 83 -32.73 23.20 59.13
CA LYS A 83 -34.06 22.57 59.28
C LYS A 83 -34.02 21.28 60.10
N ASN A 84 -32.86 20.61 60.14
CA ASN A 84 -32.64 19.41 60.95
C ASN A 84 -32.44 19.74 62.44
N GLU A 85 -31.76 20.84 62.76
CA GLU A 85 -31.52 21.30 64.14
C GLU A 85 -32.83 21.60 64.91
N GLN A 86 -33.80 22.26 64.27
CA GLN A 86 -35.08 22.58 64.90
C GLN A 86 -35.91 21.33 65.24
N LYS A 87 -35.80 20.27 64.45
CA LYS A 87 -36.57 19.02 64.65
C LYS A 87 -35.96 18.09 65.70
N VAL A 88 -34.62 18.02 65.76
CA VAL A 88 -33.90 17.28 66.81
C VAL A 88 -34.22 17.85 68.20
N THR A 89 -34.44 19.17 68.26
CA THR A 89 -34.83 19.88 69.49
C THR A 89 -36.21 19.44 69.99
N GLU A 90 -37.18 19.22 69.09
CA GLU A 90 -38.54 18.82 69.46
C GLU A 90 -38.63 17.36 69.95
N VAL A 91 -37.93 16.43 69.29
CA VAL A 91 -37.82 15.03 69.75
C VAL A 91 -37.15 14.93 71.12
N SER A 92 -36.14 15.78 71.36
CA SER A 92 -35.45 15.87 72.65
C SER A 92 -36.36 16.44 73.75
N ARG A 93 -37.16 17.45 73.41
CA ARG A 93 -38.15 18.05 74.32
C ARG A 93 -39.23 17.04 74.74
N GLN A 94 -39.75 16.24 73.80
CA GLN A 94 -40.73 15.19 74.12
C GLN A 94 -40.12 14.06 74.97
N ALA A 95 -38.86 13.71 74.75
CA ALA A 95 -38.15 12.74 75.58
C ALA A 95 -38.01 13.21 77.05
N ALA A 96 -37.74 14.50 77.26
CA ALA A 96 -37.68 15.10 78.59
C ALA A 96 -39.05 15.07 79.31
N ILE A 97 -40.14 15.36 78.59
CA ILE A 97 -41.51 15.31 79.13
C ILE A 97 -41.89 13.88 79.56
N ILE A 98 -41.53 12.87 78.75
CA ILE A 98 -41.75 11.45 79.06
C ILE A 98 -41.00 11.05 80.34
N ALA A 99 -39.71 11.39 80.43
CA ALA A 99 -38.89 11.09 81.61
C ALA A 99 -39.42 11.76 82.89
N GLN A 100 -39.94 12.98 82.78
CA GLN A 100 -40.56 13.68 83.91
C GLN A 100 -41.85 13.00 84.38
N LYS A 101 -42.72 12.57 83.46
CA LYS A 101 -43.95 11.84 83.79
C LYS A 101 -43.66 10.49 84.45
N ASP A 102 -42.66 9.75 83.96
CA ASP A 102 -42.20 8.49 84.57
C ASP A 102 -41.72 8.68 86.01
N LYS A 103 -40.96 9.75 86.26
CA LYS A 103 -40.48 10.09 87.59
C LYS A 103 -41.64 10.34 88.56
N ILE A 104 -42.66 11.08 88.12
CA ILE A 104 -43.86 11.37 88.92
C ILE A 104 -44.63 10.08 89.23
N ILE A 105 -44.83 9.19 88.25
CA ILE A 105 -45.50 7.90 88.45
C ILE A 105 -44.76 7.08 89.52
N ARG A 106 -43.43 7.02 89.47
CA ARG A 106 -42.61 6.30 90.48
C ARG A 106 -42.75 6.90 91.87
N GLN A 107 -42.76 8.23 91.99
CA GLN A 107 -42.94 8.92 93.27
C GLN A 107 -44.34 8.65 93.86
N LEU A 108 -45.40 8.72 93.04
CA LEU A 108 -46.76 8.43 93.50
C LEU A 108 -46.92 6.96 93.93
N ARG A 109 -46.29 6.01 93.21
CA ARG A 109 -46.27 4.59 93.60
C ARG A 109 -45.52 4.36 94.92
N GLN A 110 -44.42 5.07 95.16
CA GLN A 110 -43.70 5.03 96.44
C GLN A 110 -44.55 5.58 97.59
N GLN A 111 -45.26 6.69 97.37
CA GLN A 111 -46.18 7.25 98.37
C GLN A 111 -47.33 6.29 98.70
N LEU A 112 -47.81 5.53 97.71
CA LEU A 112 -48.81 4.48 97.91
C LEU A 112 -48.28 3.33 98.78
N SER A 113 -46.99 3.00 98.67
CA SER A 113 -46.35 1.89 99.40
C SER A 113 -45.89 2.22 100.83
N ALA A 114 -45.79 3.50 101.19
CA ALA A 114 -45.13 3.95 102.43
C ALA A 114 -46.08 4.26 103.61
N LYS A 115 -47.39 3.97 103.53
CA LYS A 115 -48.37 4.40 104.53
C LYS A 115 -49.04 3.20 105.26
N PRO A 116 -48.91 3.05 106.60
CA PRO A 116 -49.61 2.00 107.35
C PRO A 116 -51.08 2.35 107.59
N ALA A 117 -51.92 1.32 107.67
CA ALA A 117 -53.38 1.40 107.69
C ALA A 117 -53.94 1.99 109.00
N THR A 118 -54.64 3.13 108.89
CA THR A 118 -55.72 3.51 109.82
C THR A 118 -56.99 3.79 109.02
N VAL A 119 -58.09 3.21 109.51
CA VAL A 119 -59.31 2.91 108.75
C VAL A 119 -60.24 4.14 108.74
N TYR A 120 -60.87 4.41 107.59
CA TYR A 120 -61.95 5.37 107.29
C TYR A 120 -61.64 6.72 106.62
N ALA A 121 -60.41 7.26 106.61
CA ALA A 121 -60.05 8.44 105.78
C ALA A 121 -59.00 8.15 104.67
N VAL A 122 -58.52 6.91 104.59
CA VAL A 122 -57.42 6.49 103.71
C VAL A 122 -57.91 5.91 102.37
N GLN A 123 -59.13 5.41 102.30
CA GLN A 123 -59.65 4.69 101.12
C GLN A 123 -59.94 5.60 99.91
N ASP A 124 -60.54 6.78 100.12
CA ASP A 124 -60.78 7.76 99.04
C ASP A 124 -59.47 8.35 98.49
N ASN A 125 -58.52 8.66 99.37
CA ASN A 125 -57.20 9.16 98.97
C ASN A 125 -56.37 8.10 98.22
N GLN A 126 -56.49 6.82 98.56
CA GLN A 126 -55.79 5.74 97.88
C GLN A 126 -56.40 5.45 96.49
N LYS A 127 -57.73 5.56 96.37
CA LYS A 127 -58.44 5.45 95.10
C LYS A 127 -58.08 6.60 94.14
N ASP A 128 -58.08 7.85 94.64
CA ASP A 128 -57.71 9.02 93.84
C ASP A 128 -56.26 8.96 93.34
N LEU A 129 -55.31 8.52 94.20
CA LEU A 129 -53.92 8.29 93.77
C LEU A 129 -53.81 7.19 92.71
N THR A 130 -54.58 6.11 92.84
CA THR A 130 -54.59 4.98 91.89
C THR A 130 -55.15 5.40 90.55
N ASP A 131 -56.25 6.16 90.55
CA ASP A 131 -56.86 6.70 89.32
C ASP A 131 -55.92 7.70 88.62
N LYS A 132 -55.20 8.53 89.39
CA LYS A 132 -54.19 9.46 88.86
C LYS A 132 -52.98 8.75 88.27
N ILE A 133 -52.49 7.69 88.91
CA ILE A 133 -51.43 6.83 88.36
C ILE A 133 -51.90 6.21 87.04
N ARG A 134 -53.12 5.66 86.99
CA ARG A 134 -53.70 5.05 85.78
C ARG A 134 -53.88 6.06 84.64
N GLN A 135 -54.30 7.29 84.94
CA GLN A 135 -54.40 8.37 83.96
C GLN A 135 -53.03 8.79 83.42
N LEU A 136 -52.02 8.90 84.29
CA LEU A 136 -50.65 9.23 83.90
C LEU A 136 -50.02 8.12 83.04
N GLU A 137 -50.28 6.85 83.36
CA GLU A 137 -49.83 5.69 82.56
C GLU A 137 -50.48 5.67 81.17
N LYS A 138 -51.77 5.99 81.08
CA LYS A 138 -52.45 6.13 79.79
C LYS A 138 -51.88 7.28 78.97
N ALA A 139 -51.65 8.43 79.60
CA ALA A 139 -51.06 9.60 78.94
C ALA A 139 -49.59 9.36 78.51
N LEU A 140 -48.83 8.59 79.30
CA LEU A 140 -47.48 8.16 78.96
C LEU A 140 -47.48 7.24 77.74
N THR A 141 -48.39 6.27 77.71
CA THR A 141 -48.53 5.33 76.58
C THR A 141 -48.84 6.07 75.27
N VAL A 142 -49.75 7.06 75.32
CA VAL A 142 -50.06 7.91 74.17
C VAL A 142 -48.85 8.73 73.72
N ALA A 143 -48.12 9.34 74.67
CA ALA A 143 -46.94 10.14 74.36
C ALA A 143 -45.78 9.31 73.75
N VAL A 144 -45.59 8.08 74.23
CA VAL A 144 -44.60 7.15 73.67
C VAL A 144 -44.99 6.74 72.25
N ALA A 145 -46.28 6.44 72.01
CA ALA A 145 -46.78 6.10 70.68
C ALA A 145 -46.66 7.28 69.69
N GLU A 146 -46.92 8.50 70.13
CA GLU A 146 -46.78 9.71 69.31
C GLU A 146 -45.30 10.00 68.95
N LYS A 147 -44.40 9.85 69.93
CA LYS A 147 -42.95 9.93 69.69
C LYS A 147 -42.49 8.88 68.67
N GLN A 148 -42.97 7.64 68.78
CA GLN A 148 -42.60 6.59 67.84
C GLN A 148 -43.09 6.92 66.41
N ARG A 149 -44.32 7.42 66.26
CA ARG A 149 -44.84 7.87 64.96
C ARG A 149 -44.01 8.99 64.33
N LEU A 150 -43.51 9.93 65.13
CA LEU A 150 -42.63 11.00 64.66
C LEU A 150 -41.27 10.46 64.20
N ILE A 151 -40.69 9.49 64.93
CA ILE A 151 -39.46 8.81 64.53
C ILE A 151 -39.65 8.07 63.20
N ASP A 152 -40.73 7.29 63.07
CA ASP A 152 -41.01 6.51 61.85
C ASP A 152 -41.23 7.44 60.63
N LYS A 153 -41.91 8.57 60.84
CA LYS A 153 -42.10 9.59 59.80
C LYS A 153 -40.78 10.21 59.33
N GLU A 154 -39.86 10.51 60.24
CA GLU A 154 -38.55 11.08 59.87
C GLU A 154 -37.63 10.04 59.22
N LEU A 155 -37.67 8.77 59.66
CA LEU A 155 -36.96 7.67 58.99
C LEU A 155 -37.46 7.47 57.55
N SER A 156 -38.77 7.54 57.33
CA SER A 156 -39.36 7.50 55.99
C SER A 156 -38.91 8.67 55.12
N ALA A 157 -38.94 9.90 55.65
CA ALA A 157 -38.48 11.09 54.93
C ALA A 157 -36.97 11.03 54.60
N ALA A 158 -36.14 10.48 55.50
CA ALA A 158 -34.72 10.26 55.26
C ALA A 158 -34.46 9.22 54.16
N ALA A 159 -35.26 8.15 54.12
CA ALA A 159 -35.18 7.14 53.07
C ALA A 159 -35.54 7.73 51.70
N GLU A 160 -36.60 8.53 51.61
CA GLU A 160 -36.98 9.23 50.37
C GLU A 160 -35.91 10.21 49.89
N MET A 161 -35.29 10.98 50.81
CA MET A 161 -34.18 11.87 50.45
C MET A 161 -32.96 11.10 49.94
N LYS A 162 -32.62 9.96 50.56
CA LYS A 162 -31.53 9.09 50.11
C LYS A 162 -31.80 8.53 48.72
N GLN A 163 -33.05 8.15 48.44
CA GLN A 163 -33.46 7.70 47.10
C GLN A 163 -33.35 8.82 46.06
N LYS A 164 -33.83 10.04 46.38
CA LYS A 164 -33.71 11.21 45.49
C LYS A 164 -32.25 11.59 45.23
N LEU A 165 -31.39 11.53 46.23
CA LEU A 165 -29.95 11.77 46.08
C LEU A 165 -29.30 10.72 45.16
N GLY A 166 -29.68 9.44 45.28
CA GLY A 166 -29.24 8.39 44.37
C GLY A 166 -29.66 8.65 42.91
N GLN A 167 -30.90 9.11 42.70
CA GLN A 167 -31.41 9.47 41.36
C GLN A 167 -30.69 10.71 40.78
N LEU A 168 -30.41 11.72 41.60
CA LEU A 168 -29.64 12.89 41.19
C LEU A 168 -28.22 12.51 40.77
N ASN A 169 -27.52 11.70 41.57
CA ASN A 169 -26.18 11.23 41.23
C ASN A 169 -26.16 10.39 39.94
N ALA A 170 -27.17 9.55 39.72
CA ALA A 170 -27.31 8.79 38.48
C ALA A 170 -27.55 9.70 37.26
N THR A 171 -28.37 10.75 37.43
CA THR A 171 -28.64 11.75 36.40
C THR A 171 -27.40 12.57 36.07
N GLU A 172 -26.66 13.00 37.10
CA GLU A 172 -25.41 13.75 36.95
C GLU A 172 -24.34 12.94 36.21
N ASN A 173 -24.17 11.66 36.54
CA ASN A 173 -23.27 10.77 35.80
C ASN A 173 -23.67 10.60 34.32
N LYS A 174 -24.98 10.60 34.03
CA LYS A 174 -25.48 10.53 32.66
C LYS A 174 -25.20 11.82 31.88
N ILE A 175 -25.35 12.98 32.51
CA ILE A 175 -25.00 14.29 31.94
C ILE A 175 -23.51 14.35 31.62
N LEU A 176 -22.65 13.98 32.58
CA LEU A 176 -21.19 13.98 32.41
C LEU A 176 -20.74 13.04 31.27
N LEU A 177 -21.41 11.89 31.11
CA LEU A 177 -21.18 11.00 29.97
C LEU A 177 -21.61 11.63 28.63
N GLN A 178 -22.71 12.38 28.60
CA GLN A 178 -23.16 13.08 27.40
C GLN A 178 -22.23 14.24 27.03
N GLU A 179 -21.76 15.01 28.00
CA GLU A 179 -20.77 16.08 27.78
C GLU A 179 -19.47 15.53 27.20
N LYS A 180 -18.99 14.39 27.70
CA LYS A 180 -17.81 13.72 27.14
C LYS A 180 -18.01 13.29 25.68
N LYS A 181 -19.22 12.80 25.34
CA LYS A 181 -19.56 12.47 23.94
C LYS A 181 -19.62 13.72 23.06
N LEU A 182 -20.20 14.81 23.56
CA LEU A 182 -20.27 16.09 22.85
C LEU A 182 -18.88 16.63 22.56
N ALA A 183 -17.99 16.66 23.55
CA ALA A 183 -16.60 17.10 23.38
C ALA A 183 -15.85 16.25 22.33
N SER A 184 -16.08 14.93 22.32
CA SER A 184 -15.48 14.05 21.30
C SER A 184 -16.01 14.33 19.89
N ALA A 185 -17.30 14.66 19.76
CA ALA A 185 -17.92 15.00 18.49
C ALA A 185 -17.42 16.36 17.97
N GLU A 186 -17.26 17.35 18.85
CA GLU A 186 -16.70 18.66 18.52
C GLU A 186 -15.27 18.54 17.99
N SER A 187 -14.44 17.72 18.66
CA SER A 187 -13.06 17.45 18.22
C SER A 187 -13.01 16.73 16.87
N ALA A 188 -13.90 15.76 16.65
CA ALA A 188 -14.01 15.08 15.36
C ALA A 188 -14.43 16.05 14.23
N LYS A 189 -15.37 16.97 14.51
CA LYS A 189 -15.80 18.01 13.57
C LYS A 189 -14.65 18.94 13.20
N GLN A 190 -13.89 19.43 14.17
CA GLN A 190 -12.72 20.29 13.92
C GLN A 190 -11.65 19.60 13.08
N LYS A 191 -11.41 18.30 13.34
CA LYS A 191 -10.48 17.50 12.52
C LYS A 191 -10.98 17.36 11.07
N LEU A 192 -12.29 17.15 10.88
CA LEU A 192 -12.90 17.06 9.56
C LEU A 192 -12.77 18.39 8.79
N GLU A 193 -13.01 19.53 9.45
CA GLU A 193 -12.85 20.86 8.85
C GLU A 193 -11.39 21.13 8.42
N SER A 194 -10.42 20.73 9.24
CA SER A 194 -8.99 20.80 8.87
C SER A 194 -8.69 19.96 7.64
N LEU A 195 -9.15 18.70 7.60
CA LEU A 195 -8.94 17.80 6.45
C LEU A 195 -9.60 18.33 5.18
N LEU A 196 -10.80 18.92 5.29
CA LEU A 196 -11.48 19.53 4.15
C LEU A 196 -10.68 20.71 3.57
N THR A 197 -10.07 21.51 4.46
CA THR A 197 -9.26 22.66 4.08
C THR A 197 -7.97 22.23 3.38
N GLU A 198 -7.32 21.19 3.90
CA GLU A 198 -6.12 20.58 3.31
C GLU A 198 -6.44 19.97 1.94
N ALA A 199 -7.52 19.20 1.84
CA ALA A 199 -7.98 18.62 0.57
C ALA A 199 -8.33 19.71 -0.48
N ALA A 200 -8.89 20.85 -0.06
CA ALA A 200 -9.15 21.98 -0.95
C ALA A 200 -7.85 22.61 -1.48
N ALA A 201 -6.82 22.75 -0.63
CA ALA A 201 -5.52 23.26 -1.01
C ALA A 201 -4.77 22.28 -1.96
N GLU A 202 -4.85 20.99 -1.69
CA GLU A 202 -4.31 19.95 -2.57
C GLU A 202 -4.98 19.95 -3.94
N LYS A 203 -6.34 20.03 -3.97
CA LYS A 203 -7.09 20.16 -5.22
C LYS A 203 -6.61 21.36 -6.05
N GLN A 204 -6.40 22.51 -5.41
CA GLN A 204 -5.93 23.70 -6.11
C GLN A 204 -4.51 23.54 -6.65
N THR A 205 -3.64 22.85 -5.89
CA THR A 205 -2.28 22.51 -6.34
C THR A 205 -2.31 21.57 -7.54
N LEU A 206 -3.17 20.55 -7.51
CA LEU A 206 -3.32 19.60 -8.62
C LEU A 206 -3.86 20.27 -9.89
N LEU A 207 -4.81 21.20 -9.77
CA LEU A 207 -5.30 21.97 -10.92
C LEU A 207 -4.20 22.82 -11.57
N LYS A 208 -3.31 23.41 -10.77
CA LYS A 208 -2.15 24.15 -11.30
C LYS A 208 -1.16 23.24 -12.02
N LYS A 209 -0.89 22.05 -11.47
CA LYS A 209 -0.02 21.05 -12.11
C LYS A 209 -0.63 20.57 -13.43
N LEU A 210 -1.92 20.25 -13.44
CA LEU A 210 -2.64 19.84 -14.64
C LEU A 210 -2.55 20.89 -15.75
N ALA A 211 -2.78 22.17 -15.44
CA ALA A 211 -2.66 23.25 -16.41
C ALA A 211 -1.23 23.41 -16.96
N ALA A 212 -0.20 23.17 -16.13
CA ALA A 212 1.18 23.20 -16.59
C ALA A 212 1.50 22.02 -17.53
N GLU A 213 0.94 20.86 -17.24
CA GLU A 213 1.14 19.63 -18.03
C GLU A 213 0.38 19.68 -19.36
N GLU A 214 -0.83 20.26 -19.39
CA GLU A 214 -1.56 20.58 -20.62
C GLU A 214 -0.76 21.54 -21.51
N LYS A 215 -0.13 22.56 -20.92
CA LYS A 215 0.75 23.47 -21.66
C LYS A 215 1.98 22.75 -22.23
N GLN A 216 2.59 21.85 -21.47
CA GLN A 216 3.69 21.02 -21.97
C GLN A 216 3.26 20.09 -23.12
N GLN A 217 2.08 19.48 -23.03
CA GLN A 217 1.54 18.67 -24.12
C GLN A 217 1.33 19.51 -25.39
N GLN A 218 0.82 20.73 -25.26
CA GLN A 218 0.63 21.63 -26.40
C GLN A 218 1.97 22.03 -27.05
N ASP A 219 2.99 22.29 -26.23
CA ASP A 219 4.36 22.57 -26.73
C ASP A 219 4.97 21.35 -27.45
N ILE A 220 4.79 20.15 -26.90
CA ILE A 220 5.27 18.90 -27.52
C ILE A 220 4.55 18.66 -28.86
N ALA A 221 3.22 18.82 -28.90
CA ALA A 221 2.44 18.68 -30.13
C ALA A 221 2.91 19.65 -31.21
N SER A 222 3.20 20.89 -30.82
CA SER A 222 3.74 21.93 -31.73
C SER A 222 5.12 21.54 -32.27
N LYS A 223 6.01 21.04 -31.42
CA LYS A 223 7.34 20.54 -31.84
C LYS A 223 7.25 19.31 -32.74
N LEU A 224 6.31 18.40 -32.48
CA LEU A 224 6.08 17.22 -33.29
C LEU A 224 5.59 17.59 -34.70
N ALA A 225 4.69 18.57 -34.79
CA ALA A 225 4.22 19.12 -36.06
C ALA A 225 5.36 19.76 -36.87
N ALA A 226 6.23 20.54 -36.20
CA ALA A 226 7.42 21.11 -36.84
C ALA A 226 8.37 20.01 -37.37
N ALA A 227 8.66 19.00 -36.54
CA ALA A 227 9.52 17.88 -36.94
C ALA A 227 8.94 17.07 -38.11
N ALA A 228 7.61 16.90 -38.17
CA ALA A 228 6.95 16.24 -39.29
C ALA A 228 7.11 17.06 -40.60
N SER A 229 6.98 18.38 -40.52
CA SER A 229 7.22 19.29 -41.64
C SER A 229 8.67 19.21 -42.13
N ASP A 230 9.64 19.23 -41.22
CA ASP A 230 11.06 19.10 -41.56
C ASP A 230 11.38 17.76 -42.21
N LYS A 231 10.80 16.66 -41.71
CA LYS A 231 10.93 15.33 -42.32
C LYS A 231 10.38 15.31 -43.74
N GLN A 232 9.25 15.96 -44.00
CA GLN A 232 8.66 16.04 -45.34
C GLN A 232 9.54 16.86 -46.29
N ALA A 233 10.12 17.97 -45.81
CA ALA A 233 11.07 18.77 -46.59
C ALA A 233 12.35 17.99 -46.93
N LEU A 234 12.88 17.20 -45.97
CA LEU A 234 14.01 16.31 -46.20
C LEU A 234 13.69 15.20 -47.20
N ALA A 235 12.52 14.58 -47.12
CA ALA A 235 12.06 13.58 -48.09
C ALA A 235 11.97 14.17 -49.51
N ALA A 236 11.45 15.39 -49.65
CA ALA A 236 11.41 16.08 -50.94
C ALA A 236 12.82 16.36 -51.50
N LYS A 237 13.76 16.78 -50.64
CA LYS A 237 15.17 16.97 -51.05
C LYS A 237 15.84 15.67 -51.47
N LEU A 238 15.55 14.55 -50.80
CA LEU A 238 16.07 13.24 -51.17
C LEU A 238 15.61 12.84 -52.58
N VAL A 239 14.31 12.96 -52.86
CA VAL A 239 13.75 12.66 -54.18
C VAL A 239 14.37 13.54 -55.26
N ALA A 240 14.58 14.83 -54.99
CA ALA A 240 15.26 15.73 -55.92
C ALA A 240 16.72 15.31 -56.18
N ALA A 241 17.44 14.88 -55.14
CA ALA A 241 18.81 14.40 -55.27
C ALA A 241 18.90 13.09 -56.08
N GLU A 242 18.00 12.14 -55.82
CA GLU A 242 17.91 10.89 -56.59
C GLU A 242 17.60 11.14 -58.07
N THR A 243 16.75 12.13 -58.34
CA THR A 243 16.41 12.54 -59.72
C THR A 243 17.64 13.13 -60.42
N ALA A 244 18.36 14.05 -59.75
CA ALA A 244 19.59 14.63 -60.29
C ALA A 244 20.68 13.57 -60.52
N GLN A 245 20.80 12.58 -59.63
CA GLN A 245 21.75 11.47 -59.79
C GLN A 245 21.41 10.60 -61.01
N ARG A 246 20.12 10.32 -61.25
CA ARG A 246 19.68 9.60 -62.45
C ARG A 246 20.02 10.37 -63.72
N GLU A 247 19.77 11.68 -63.76
CA GLU A 247 20.12 12.51 -64.90
C GLU A 247 21.62 12.52 -65.19
N LEU A 248 22.44 12.62 -64.14
CA LEU A 248 23.90 12.52 -64.26
C LEU A 248 24.34 11.16 -64.81
N LYS A 249 23.73 10.07 -64.34
CA LYS A 249 24.01 8.73 -64.86
C LYS A 249 23.66 8.62 -66.34
N THR A 250 22.48 9.10 -66.75
CA THR A 250 22.09 9.11 -68.17
C THR A 250 23.07 9.91 -69.04
N LYS A 251 23.56 11.05 -68.54
CA LYS A 251 24.60 11.84 -69.24
C LYS A 251 25.93 11.10 -69.33
N LEU A 252 26.33 10.38 -68.29
CA LEU A 252 27.54 9.56 -68.28
C LEU A 252 27.45 8.45 -69.33
N ASP A 253 26.34 7.70 -69.33
CA ASP A 253 26.09 6.59 -70.26
C ASP A 253 26.11 7.10 -71.73
N ALA A 254 25.49 8.25 -71.99
CA ALA A 254 25.53 8.90 -73.30
C ALA A 254 26.96 9.31 -73.71
N GLY A 255 27.75 9.82 -72.77
CA GLY A 255 29.16 10.17 -72.98
C GLY A 255 30.02 8.95 -73.32
N GLU A 256 29.84 7.84 -72.62
CA GLU A 256 30.51 6.56 -72.91
C GLU A 256 30.15 6.03 -74.28
N THR A 257 28.87 6.08 -74.65
CA THR A 257 28.38 5.68 -75.96
C THR A 257 29.04 6.52 -77.07
N GLY A 258 29.13 7.84 -76.87
CA GLY A 258 29.83 8.75 -77.77
C GLY A 258 31.33 8.44 -77.88
N ARG A 259 31.99 8.10 -76.76
CA ARG A 259 33.41 7.71 -76.75
C ARG A 259 33.65 6.41 -77.51
N GLN A 260 32.78 5.41 -77.35
CA GLN A 260 32.85 4.15 -78.11
C GLN A 260 32.66 4.39 -79.60
N ALA A 261 31.71 5.25 -80.00
CA ALA A 261 31.51 5.61 -81.39
C ALA A 261 32.74 6.31 -82.01
N LEU A 262 33.40 7.20 -81.25
CA LEU A 262 34.66 7.83 -81.68
C LEU A 262 35.80 6.82 -81.79
N ALA A 263 35.92 5.89 -80.84
CA ALA A 263 36.91 4.82 -80.90
C ALA A 263 36.70 3.91 -82.12
N ALA A 264 35.45 3.56 -82.44
CA ALA A 264 35.11 2.79 -83.65
C ALA A 264 35.46 3.55 -84.94
N LYS A 265 35.16 4.86 -85.01
CA LYS A 265 35.57 5.71 -86.14
C LYS A 265 37.09 5.78 -86.30
N LEU A 266 37.83 5.90 -85.19
CA LEU A 266 39.29 5.90 -85.22
C LEU A 266 39.83 4.56 -85.71
N ALA A 267 39.29 3.44 -85.22
CA ALA A 267 39.66 2.11 -85.68
C ALA A 267 39.39 1.92 -87.18
N ALA A 268 38.25 2.40 -87.67
CA ALA A 268 37.92 2.39 -89.09
C ALA A 268 38.90 3.22 -89.93
N ALA A 269 39.26 4.43 -89.48
CA ALA A 269 40.24 5.27 -90.18
C ALA A 269 41.65 4.65 -90.18
N VAL A 270 42.04 3.97 -89.10
CA VAL A 270 43.30 3.20 -89.04
C VAL A 270 43.26 2.03 -90.01
N ALA A 271 42.14 1.29 -90.07
CA ALA A 271 41.96 0.19 -91.01
C ALA A 271 42.00 0.67 -92.47
N GLU A 272 41.36 1.80 -92.78
CA GLU A 272 41.41 2.42 -94.11
C GLU A 272 42.83 2.88 -94.46
N LYS A 273 43.56 3.48 -93.52
CA LYS A 273 44.98 3.82 -93.70
C LYS A 273 45.83 2.58 -93.96
N GLN A 274 45.55 1.47 -93.26
CA GLN A 274 46.24 0.19 -93.46
C GLN A 274 45.92 -0.40 -94.84
N ASP A 275 44.65 -0.38 -95.26
CA ASP A 275 44.22 -0.83 -96.60
C ASP A 275 44.84 0.02 -97.70
N LEU A 276 44.90 1.34 -97.53
CA LEU A 276 45.61 2.25 -98.42
C LEU A 276 47.11 1.94 -98.46
N ALA A 277 47.74 1.64 -97.33
CA ALA A 277 49.15 1.24 -97.29
C ALA A 277 49.39 -0.11 -97.98
N VAL A 278 48.48 -1.08 -97.80
CA VAL A 278 48.50 -2.36 -98.52
C VAL A 278 48.28 -2.15 -100.01
N LYS A 279 47.35 -1.29 -100.42
CA LYS A 279 47.15 -0.91 -101.81
C LYS A 279 48.38 -0.21 -102.38
N LEU A 280 49.01 0.71 -101.65
CA LEU A 280 50.23 1.37 -102.09
C LEU A 280 51.40 0.38 -102.22
N ALA A 281 51.50 -0.57 -101.29
CA ALA A 281 52.45 -1.68 -101.38
C ALA A 281 52.12 -2.57 -102.58
N ALA A 282 50.84 -2.85 -102.84
CA ALA A 282 50.37 -3.60 -104.01
C ALA A 282 50.65 -2.84 -105.31
N THR A 283 50.47 -1.51 -105.38
CA THR A 283 50.85 -0.67 -106.53
C THR A 283 52.36 -0.57 -106.66
N GLY A 284 53.11 -0.64 -105.56
CA GLY A 284 54.56 -0.77 -105.57
C GLY A 284 55.01 -2.14 -106.08
N VAL A 285 54.30 -3.21 -105.72
CA VAL A 285 54.47 -4.57 -106.26
C VAL A 285 54.00 -4.63 -107.71
N GLU A 286 52.98 -3.89 -108.12
CA GLU A 286 52.46 -3.83 -109.49
C GLU A 286 53.37 -2.97 -110.37
N ASN A 287 53.95 -1.89 -109.85
CA ASN A 287 55.06 -1.20 -110.48
C ASN A 287 56.28 -2.11 -110.59
N ARG A 288 56.65 -2.83 -109.51
CA ARG A 288 57.71 -3.85 -109.58
C ARG A 288 57.34 -5.03 -110.46
N ALA A 289 56.07 -5.34 -110.68
CA ALA A 289 55.57 -6.40 -111.55
C ALA A 289 55.30 -5.89 -112.96
N LEU A 290 55.26 -4.58 -113.22
CA LEU A 290 55.33 -3.95 -114.52
C LEU A 290 56.79 -3.78 -114.92
N THR A 291 57.69 -3.40 -114.00
CA THR A 291 59.15 -3.53 -114.12
C THR A 291 59.51 -5.00 -114.33
N ALA A 292 58.95 -5.90 -113.51
CA ALA A 292 59.20 -7.32 -113.68
C ALA A 292 58.36 -7.94 -114.79
N LYS A 293 57.27 -7.40 -115.34
CA LYS A 293 56.64 -7.87 -116.61
C LYS A 293 57.38 -7.30 -117.83
N LEU A 294 58.08 -6.18 -117.68
CA LEU A 294 59.16 -5.77 -118.57
C LEU A 294 60.28 -6.83 -118.53
N ASP A 295 60.58 -7.39 -117.35
CA ASP A 295 61.58 -8.46 -117.17
C ASP A 295 61.02 -9.90 -117.32
N SER A 296 59.70 -10.09 -117.35
CA SER A 296 58.97 -11.38 -117.26
C SER A 296 57.72 -11.48 -118.15
N PHE A 297 57.75 -10.78 -119.31
CA PHE A 297 57.37 -11.44 -120.58
C PHE A 297 58.25 -12.69 -120.85
N THR A 298 59.19 -12.98 -119.95
CA THR A 298 59.72 -14.26 -119.50
C THR A 298 58.79 -14.95 -118.45
N ILE A 299 57.87 -15.81 -118.93
CA ILE A 299 57.33 -17.00 -118.22
C ILE A 299 56.11 -16.82 -117.26
N SER A 300 54.93 -16.90 -117.89
CA SER A 300 53.83 -17.89 -117.71
C SER A 300 53.32 -18.39 -116.33
N ARG A 301 52.01 -18.17 -116.13
CA ARG A 301 50.89 -19.06 -115.68
C ARG A 301 50.74 -19.59 -114.23
N GLN A 302 49.49 -19.43 -113.76
CA GLN A 302 48.58 -20.35 -113.02
C GLN A 302 48.44 -20.29 -111.47
N GLN A 303 47.27 -19.78 -111.04
CA GLN A 303 46.26 -20.23 -110.03
C GLN A 303 46.46 -21.56 -109.22
N PRO A 304 45.66 -21.91 -108.16
CA PRO A 304 44.57 -21.24 -107.39
C PRO A 304 44.58 -21.48 -105.82
N ALA A 305 43.44 -21.19 -105.14
CA ALA A 305 43.01 -21.20 -103.69
C ALA A 305 43.09 -22.57 -102.91
N PRO A 306 42.46 -22.86 -101.71
CA PRO A 306 41.65 -22.10 -100.70
C PRO A 306 41.79 -22.50 -99.17
N GLN A 307 41.02 -21.82 -98.28
CA GLN A 307 40.23 -22.27 -97.09
C GLN A 307 40.78 -22.85 -95.74
N GLU A 308 40.23 -22.26 -94.65
CA GLU A 308 39.49 -22.85 -93.49
C GLU A 308 40.05 -22.93 -92.03
N ASN A 309 39.18 -22.47 -91.11
CA ASN A 309 38.93 -22.85 -89.68
C ASN A 309 39.98 -22.44 -88.60
N ALA A 310 39.64 -22.12 -87.35
CA ALA A 310 38.45 -22.35 -86.52
C ALA A 310 38.36 -21.33 -85.35
N VAL A 311 37.15 -21.28 -84.77
CA VAL A 311 36.67 -20.49 -83.61
C VAL A 311 37.07 -21.11 -82.27
N SER A 312 37.19 -20.30 -81.21
CA SER A 312 36.76 -20.64 -79.83
C SER A 312 36.54 -19.38 -78.95
N PRO A 313 35.68 -19.46 -77.91
CA PRO A 313 34.89 -18.33 -77.39
C PRO A 313 35.13 -18.01 -75.89
N GLN A 314 34.65 -16.86 -75.41
CA GLN A 314 34.43 -16.59 -73.99
C GLN A 314 33.24 -15.63 -73.80
N ALA A 315 32.15 -16.13 -73.23
CA ALA A 315 31.02 -15.37 -72.72
C ALA A 315 30.39 -16.16 -71.57
N ASP A 316 30.87 -15.99 -70.34
CA ASP A 316 30.36 -16.72 -69.16
C ASP A 316 30.53 -16.00 -67.80
N GLU A 317 30.48 -14.66 -67.75
CA GLU A 317 30.62 -13.94 -66.46
C GLU A 317 29.46 -13.01 -66.07
N ASN A 318 28.39 -12.90 -66.86
CA ASN A 318 27.36 -11.88 -66.61
C ASN A 318 25.96 -12.39 -66.23
N ASN A 319 25.77 -13.70 -65.99
CA ASN A 319 24.44 -14.26 -65.70
C ASN A 319 24.22 -14.74 -64.25
N ALA A 320 25.25 -14.68 -63.39
CA ALA A 320 25.17 -15.20 -62.01
C ALA A 320 24.67 -14.18 -60.96
N LEU A 321 24.68 -12.87 -61.27
CA LEU A 321 24.33 -11.83 -60.30
C LEU A 321 22.83 -11.48 -60.28
N LEU A 322 22.08 -11.86 -61.32
CA LEU A 322 20.65 -11.57 -61.48
C LEU A 322 19.73 -12.64 -60.86
N GLN A 323 20.23 -13.86 -60.60
CA GLN A 323 19.47 -14.93 -59.95
C GLN A 323 19.46 -14.79 -58.41
N ALA A 324 20.55 -14.27 -57.81
CA ALA A 324 20.67 -14.17 -56.35
C ALA A 324 19.67 -13.19 -55.70
N SER A 325 19.25 -12.12 -56.39
CA SER A 325 18.28 -11.15 -55.85
C SER A 325 16.82 -11.60 -55.99
N ALA A 326 16.54 -12.56 -56.86
CA ALA A 326 15.19 -13.09 -57.09
C ALA A 326 14.78 -14.13 -56.03
N ASP A 327 15.75 -14.88 -55.51
CA ASP A 327 15.54 -15.89 -54.47
C ASP A 327 15.27 -15.28 -53.09
N GLU A 328 15.91 -14.15 -52.78
CA GLU A 328 15.75 -13.46 -51.49
C GLU A 328 14.35 -12.84 -51.33
N ILE A 329 13.77 -12.34 -52.42
CA ILE A 329 12.40 -11.80 -52.46
C ILE A 329 11.35 -12.92 -52.34
N SER A 330 11.64 -14.11 -52.88
CA SER A 330 10.75 -15.28 -52.76
C SER A 330 10.74 -15.86 -51.34
N GLN A 331 11.89 -15.86 -50.64
CA GLN A 331 11.98 -16.33 -49.25
C GLN A 331 11.28 -15.41 -48.25
N LEU A 332 11.27 -14.09 -48.50
CA LEU A 332 10.58 -13.12 -47.64
C LEU A 332 9.05 -13.17 -47.79
N LYS A 333 8.54 -13.49 -48.99
CA LYS A 333 7.09 -13.70 -49.22
C LYS A 333 6.57 -15.00 -48.60
N ALA A 334 7.38 -16.07 -48.62
CA ALA A 334 7.02 -17.33 -47.97
C ALA A 334 6.85 -17.19 -46.45
N ARG A 335 7.76 -16.44 -45.80
CA ARG A 335 7.69 -16.16 -44.35
C ARG A 335 6.50 -15.31 -43.93
N LEU A 336 5.99 -14.46 -44.82
CA LEU A 336 4.80 -13.64 -44.55
C LEU A 336 3.52 -14.47 -44.65
N ALA A 337 3.46 -15.42 -45.59
CA ALA A 337 2.34 -16.35 -45.76
C ALA A 337 2.23 -17.40 -44.62
N ASP A 338 3.37 -17.83 -44.06
CA ASP A 338 3.42 -18.74 -42.90
C ASP A 338 2.92 -18.08 -41.60
N ALA A 339 3.10 -16.76 -41.47
CA ALA A 339 2.62 -15.98 -40.32
C ALA A 339 1.09 -15.78 -40.34
N GLU A 340 0.49 -15.71 -41.52
CA GLU A 340 -0.98 -15.55 -41.69
C GLU A 340 -1.75 -16.87 -41.51
N THR A 341 -1.11 -18.02 -41.78
CA THR A 341 -1.72 -19.36 -41.67
C THR A 341 -1.67 -19.97 -40.27
N GLN A 342 -0.87 -19.43 -39.34
CA GLN A 342 -0.78 -19.91 -37.95
C GLN A 342 -1.85 -19.34 -36.99
N SER A 343 -2.74 -18.46 -37.47
CA SER A 343 -3.81 -17.84 -36.65
C SER A 343 -4.97 -18.79 -36.25
N GLY A 344 -4.85 -20.11 -36.50
CA GLY A 344 -5.96 -21.06 -36.34
C GLY A 344 -5.64 -22.42 -35.71
N LYS A 345 -4.44 -22.68 -35.18
CA LYS A 345 -4.11 -23.97 -34.53
C LYS A 345 -3.34 -23.75 -33.23
N ASN A 346 -3.67 -24.58 -32.24
CA ASN A 346 -3.08 -24.69 -30.89
C ASN A 346 -1.58 -24.32 -30.90
N PRO A 347 -1.11 -23.41 -30.02
CA PRO A 347 0.21 -22.82 -30.18
C PRO A 347 1.29 -23.90 -30.08
N ALA A 348 2.17 -23.94 -31.08
CA ALA A 348 3.43 -24.68 -31.01
C ALA A 348 4.18 -24.27 -29.73
N ALA A 349 4.90 -25.23 -29.13
CA ALA A 349 5.67 -24.99 -27.92
C ALA A 349 6.54 -23.72 -28.07
N ILE A 350 6.40 -22.78 -27.14
CA ILE A 350 7.14 -21.51 -27.15
C ILE A 350 8.63 -21.83 -26.97
N ASP A 351 9.46 -21.41 -27.93
CA ASP A 351 10.91 -21.59 -27.86
C ASP A 351 11.54 -20.54 -26.91
N LEU A 352 11.63 -20.87 -25.62
CA LEU A 352 12.19 -19.96 -24.61
C LEU A 352 13.71 -19.78 -24.71
N THR A 353 14.37 -20.38 -25.70
CA THR A 353 15.81 -20.17 -25.95
C THR A 353 16.10 -18.88 -26.72
N ARG A 354 15.08 -18.26 -27.34
CA ARG A 354 15.24 -17.00 -28.08
C ARG A 354 14.95 -15.81 -27.18
N GLU A 355 15.89 -14.85 -27.13
CA GLU A 355 15.77 -13.66 -26.27
C GLU A 355 14.42 -12.93 -26.36
N PRO A 356 13.84 -12.65 -27.56
CA PRO A 356 12.56 -11.94 -27.64
C PRO A 356 11.39 -12.73 -27.02
N GLN A 357 11.41 -14.06 -27.15
CA GLN A 357 10.38 -14.93 -26.58
C GLN A 357 10.53 -15.07 -25.07
N GLN A 358 11.77 -15.13 -24.58
CA GLN A 358 12.09 -15.09 -23.15
C GLN A 358 11.62 -13.77 -22.52
N GLN A 359 11.89 -12.63 -23.16
CA GLN A 359 11.44 -11.31 -22.69
C GLN A 359 9.91 -11.23 -22.63
N ALA A 360 9.22 -11.62 -23.70
CA ALA A 360 7.75 -11.62 -23.74
C ALA A 360 7.13 -12.55 -22.67
N TYR A 361 7.70 -13.75 -22.50
CA TYR A 361 7.27 -14.69 -21.47
C TYR A 361 7.44 -14.11 -20.06
N SER A 362 8.58 -13.46 -19.79
CA SER A 362 8.89 -12.87 -18.48
C SER A 362 7.95 -11.73 -18.11
N VAL A 363 7.50 -10.92 -19.10
CA VAL A 363 6.46 -9.90 -18.91
C VAL A 363 5.12 -10.57 -18.55
N GLY A 364 4.73 -11.62 -19.28
CA GLY A 364 3.50 -12.37 -18.99
C GLY A 364 3.50 -13.03 -17.61
N VAL A 365 4.62 -13.62 -17.18
CA VAL A 365 4.79 -14.18 -15.83
C VAL A 365 4.64 -13.09 -14.78
N SER A 366 5.32 -11.95 -14.93
CA SER A 366 5.22 -10.82 -13.99
C SER A 366 3.77 -10.34 -13.83
N MET A 367 3.03 -10.21 -14.94
CA MET A 367 1.61 -9.84 -14.92
C MET A 367 0.73 -10.91 -14.25
N GLY A 368 1.01 -12.19 -14.51
CA GLY A 368 0.30 -13.31 -13.92
C GLY A 368 0.52 -13.42 -12.40
N GLU A 369 1.73 -13.21 -11.93
CA GLU A 369 2.07 -13.19 -10.50
C GLU A 369 1.32 -12.07 -9.76
N GLU A 370 1.27 -10.87 -10.34
CA GLU A 370 0.50 -9.76 -9.75
C GLU A 370 -1.01 -10.06 -9.74
N ALA A 371 -1.55 -10.63 -10.82
CA ALA A 371 -2.94 -11.08 -10.83
C ALA A 371 -3.21 -12.11 -9.72
N LEU A 372 -2.33 -13.11 -9.56
CA LEU A 372 -2.46 -14.11 -8.48
C LEU A 372 -2.38 -13.49 -7.09
N LYS A 373 -1.56 -12.45 -6.89
CA LYS A 373 -1.48 -11.72 -5.63
C LYS A 373 -2.79 -10.99 -5.30
N VAL A 374 -3.39 -10.33 -6.30
CA VAL A 374 -4.72 -9.70 -6.16
C VAL A 374 -5.77 -10.75 -5.81
N LEU A 375 -5.81 -11.89 -6.52
CA LEU A 375 -6.76 -12.96 -6.26
C LEU A 375 -6.58 -13.58 -4.87
N SER A 376 -5.34 -13.79 -4.44
CA SER A 376 -5.02 -14.33 -3.11
C SER A 376 -5.45 -13.36 -2.01
N THR A 377 -5.23 -12.06 -2.22
CA THR A 377 -5.70 -11.00 -1.33
C THR A 377 -7.23 -11.03 -1.24
N ARG A 378 -7.94 -11.02 -2.38
CA ARG A 378 -9.41 -11.09 -2.40
C ARG A 378 -9.94 -12.36 -1.73
N SER A 379 -9.27 -13.50 -1.92
CA SER A 379 -9.62 -14.75 -1.26
C SER A 379 -9.48 -14.65 0.27
N SER A 380 -8.40 -14.05 0.78
CA SER A 380 -8.22 -13.79 2.21
C SER A 380 -9.27 -12.84 2.79
N GLN A 381 -9.83 -11.97 1.94
CA GLN A 381 -10.94 -11.06 2.26
C GLN A 381 -12.32 -11.73 2.09
N GLY A 382 -12.37 -13.05 1.91
CA GLY A 382 -13.61 -13.83 1.78
C GLY A 382 -14.23 -13.83 0.39
N ILE A 383 -13.56 -13.28 -0.62
CA ILE A 383 -14.05 -13.23 -2.00
C ILE A 383 -13.34 -14.28 -2.85
N LYS A 384 -14.08 -15.31 -3.26
CA LYS A 384 -13.60 -16.30 -4.22
C LYS A 384 -13.80 -15.78 -5.63
N ILE A 385 -12.72 -15.71 -6.39
CA ILE A 385 -12.70 -15.29 -7.79
C ILE A 385 -12.17 -16.46 -8.62
N SER A 386 -12.86 -16.78 -9.72
CA SER A 386 -12.46 -17.85 -10.64
C SER A 386 -11.21 -17.45 -11.42
N LYS A 387 -10.14 -18.24 -11.29
CA LYS A 387 -8.88 -18.01 -12.02
C LYS A 387 -9.08 -18.11 -13.53
N ASP A 388 -9.86 -19.09 -13.99
CA ASP A 388 -10.12 -19.33 -15.41
C ASP A 388 -10.89 -18.15 -16.03
N THR A 389 -11.86 -17.60 -15.30
CA THR A 389 -12.63 -16.43 -15.75
C THR A 389 -11.77 -15.17 -15.79
N VAL A 390 -10.85 -15.00 -14.84
CA VAL A 390 -9.89 -13.89 -14.84
C VAL A 390 -8.94 -14.02 -16.02
N LEU A 391 -8.41 -15.22 -16.28
CA LEU A 391 -7.57 -15.50 -17.43
C LEU A 391 -8.30 -15.19 -18.74
N GLN A 392 -9.55 -15.63 -18.87
CA GLN A 392 -10.37 -15.30 -20.05
C GLN A 392 -10.53 -13.77 -20.20
N GLY A 393 -10.81 -13.04 -19.12
CA GLY A 393 -10.90 -11.58 -19.17
C GLY A 393 -9.59 -10.89 -19.60
N ILE A 394 -8.44 -11.43 -19.18
CA ILE A 394 -7.12 -10.95 -19.62
C ILE A 394 -6.94 -11.21 -21.13
N LEU A 395 -7.27 -12.41 -21.61
CA LEU A 395 -7.18 -12.77 -23.04
C LEU A 395 -8.14 -11.93 -23.92
N ASP A 396 -9.36 -11.70 -23.44
CA ASP A 396 -10.34 -10.84 -24.11
C ASP A 396 -9.85 -9.38 -24.16
N SER A 397 -9.19 -8.90 -23.11
CA SER A 397 -8.57 -7.57 -23.08
C SER A 397 -7.42 -7.45 -24.09
N PHE A 398 -6.57 -8.47 -24.22
CA PHE A 398 -5.49 -8.47 -25.23
C PHE A 398 -6.02 -8.47 -26.66
N SER A 399 -7.13 -9.15 -26.91
CA SER A 399 -7.75 -9.24 -28.24
C SER A 399 -8.71 -8.09 -28.55
N GLY A 400 -8.97 -7.19 -27.60
CA GLY A 400 -9.95 -6.11 -27.72
C GLY A 400 -11.41 -6.58 -27.72
N LYS A 401 -11.67 -7.85 -27.37
CA LYS A 401 -13.00 -8.50 -27.39
C LYS A 401 -13.60 -8.60 -26.00
N ILE A 402 -13.58 -7.51 -25.24
CA ILE A 402 -14.09 -7.50 -23.86
C ILE A 402 -15.59 -7.83 -23.86
N ALA A 403 -15.96 -8.95 -23.25
CA ALA A 403 -17.33 -9.47 -23.26
C ALA A 403 -18.34 -8.63 -22.45
N LEU A 404 -17.86 -7.84 -21.47
CA LEU A 404 -18.69 -6.98 -20.62
C LEU A 404 -18.53 -5.51 -20.99
N ASP A 405 -19.65 -4.80 -21.15
CA ASP A 405 -19.64 -3.34 -21.29
C ASP A 405 -19.13 -2.64 -20.02
N GLU A 406 -18.72 -1.39 -20.16
CA GLU A 406 -18.12 -0.63 -19.07
C GLU A 406 -19.03 -0.47 -17.85
N LYS A 407 -20.33 -0.24 -18.06
CA LYS A 407 -21.29 -0.06 -16.97
C LYS A 407 -21.45 -1.37 -16.18
N ALA A 408 -21.53 -2.50 -16.87
CA ALA A 408 -21.61 -3.82 -16.26
C ALA A 408 -20.35 -4.14 -15.45
N ARG A 409 -19.16 -3.85 -15.99
CA ARG A 409 -17.88 -4.04 -15.28
C ARG A 409 -17.79 -3.17 -14.03
N ASN A 410 -18.07 -1.88 -14.14
CA ASN A 410 -17.98 -0.95 -13.00
C ASN A 410 -18.94 -1.35 -11.88
N LYS A 411 -20.17 -1.78 -12.23
CA LYS A 411 -21.12 -2.31 -11.25
C LYS A 411 -20.58 -3.58 -10.57
N ALA A 412 -20.01 -4.52 -11.32
CA ALA A 412 -19.46 -5.75 -10.76
C ALA A 412 -18.29 -5.48 -9.81
N LEU A 413 -17.39 -4.56 -10.16
CA LEU A 413 -16.28 -4.13 -9.30
C LEU A 413 -16.78 -3.46 -8.02
N PHE A 414 -17.76 -2.56 -8.12
CA PHE A 414 -18.40 -1.95 -6.96
C PHE A 414 -19.05 -3.00 -6.02
N ASP A 415 -19.78 -3.96 -6.58
CA ASP A 415 -20.43 -5.03 -5.81
C ASP A 415 -19.39 -5.91 -5.09
N VAL A 416 -18.24 -6.19 -5.73
CA VAL A 416 -17.12 -6.89 -5.10
C VAL A 416 -16.52 -6.06 -3.98
N SER A 417 -16.22 -4.78 -4.22
CA SER A 417 -15.64 -3.88 -3.22
C SER A 417 -16.56 -3.71 -1.99
N LYS A 418 -17.87 -3.63 -2.20
CA LYS A 418 -18.87 -3.66 -1.11
C LYS A 418 -18.81 -4.95 -0.30
N LYS A 419 -18.72 -6.11 -0.95
CA LYS A 419 -18.60 -7.40 -0.26
C LYS A 419 -17.29 -7.48 0.53
N VAL A 420 -16.16 -7.06 -0.07
CA VAL A 420 -14.86 -6.99 0.61
C VAL A 420 -14.98 -6.17 1.89
N PHE A 421 -15.53 -4.96 1.82
CA PHE A 421 -15.69 -4.10 2.99
C PHE A 421 -16.51 -4.78 4.11
N GLN A 422 -17.63 -5.40 3.76
CA GLN A 422 -18.47 -6.12 4.74
C GLN A 422 -17.77 -7.31 5.37
N HIS A 423 -17.00 -8.07 4.58
CA HIS A 423 -16.23 -9.22 5.07
C HIS A 423 -15.06 -8.77 5.95
N LEU A 424 -14.31 -7.75 5.55
CA LEU A 424 -13.20 -7.22 6.33
C LEU A 424 -13.66 -6.73 7.70
N HIS A 425 -14.78 -6.00 7.77
CA HIS A 425 -15.31 -5.55 9.05
C HIS A 425 -15.70 -6.73 9.97
N LYS A 426 -16.28 -7.81 9.41
CA LYS A 426 -16.58 -9.02 10.19
C LYS A 426 -15.31 -9.71 10.70
N ILE A 427 -14.29 -9.84 9.84
CA ILE A 427 -13.00 -10.42 10.20
C ILE A 427 -12.35 -9.59 11.31
N GLU A 428 -12.32 -8.28 11.17
CA GLU A 428 -11.78 -7.35 12.17
C GLU A 428 -12.43 -7.56 13.54
N GLN A 429 -13.78 -7.55 13.62
CA GLN A 429 -14.49 -7.74 14.88
C GLN A 429 -14.19 -9.11 15.52
N GLN A 430 -14.06 -10.15 14.70
CA GLN A 430 -13.68 -11.48 15.17
C GLN A 430 -12.25 -11.47 15.73
N MET A 431 -11.28 -10.96 14.97
CA MET A 431 -9.87 -10.91 15.35
C MET A 431 -9.63 -10.06 16.60
N VAL A 432 -10.29 -8.90 16.72
CA VAL A 432 -10.23 -8.04 17.92
C VAL A 432 -10.75 -8.79 19.15
N ASN A 433 -11.85 -9.53 19.03
CA ASN A 433 -12.40 -10.30 20.14
C ASN A 433 -11.51 -11.48 20.54
N GLU A 434 -10.98 -12.21 19.56
CA GLU A 434 -10.05 -13.33 19.80
C GLU A 434 -8.73 -12.83 20.41
N GLY A 435 -8.21 -11.71 19.89
CA GLY A 435 -7.04 -11.01 20.43
C GLY A 435 -7.22 -10.61 21.89
N LYS A 436 -8.34 -9.96 22.23
CA LYS A 436 -8.68 -9.61 23.62
C LYS A 436 -8.72 -10.85 24.53
N LYS A 437 -9.33 -11.94 24.08
CA LYS A 437 -9.37 -13.22 24.84
C LYS A 437 -7.95 -13.78 25.03
N TYR A 438 -7.12 -13.75 23.99
CA TYR A 438 -5.73 -14.19 24.07
C TYR A 438 -4.94 -13.35 25.08
N GLN A 439 -5.04 -12.02 25.00
CA GLN A 439 -4.38 -11.09 25.93
C GLN A 439 -4.79 -11.34 27.38
N GLN A 440 -6.09 -11.54 27.65
CA GLN A 440 -6.58 -11.87 28.99
C GLN A 440 -6.03 -13.20 29.52
N LYS A 441 -5.88 -14.21 28.65
CA LYS A 441 -5.27 -15.50 29.02
C LYS A 441 -3.78 -15.35 29.27
N PHE A 442 -3.08 -14.64 28.40
CA PHE A 442 -1.65 -14.37 28.52
C PHE A 442 -1.36 -13.58 29.80
N ALA A 443 -2.13 -12.52 30.09
CA ALA A 443 -1.99 -11.70 31.30
C ALA A 443 -2.06 -12.49 32.62
N LYS A 444 -2.74 -13.63 32.65
CA LYS A 444 -2.85 -14.49 33.84
C LYS A 444 -1.65 -15.40 34.07
N GLN A 445 -0.73 -15.49 33.11
CA GLN A 445 0.45 -16.33 33.23
C GLN A 445 1.48 -15.69 34.17
N LYS A 446 2.26 -16.54 34.85
CA LYS A 446 3.31 -16.08 35.77
C LYS A 446 4.39 -15.29 35.00
N GLY A 447 4.82 -14.17 35.57
CA GLY A 447 5.91 -13.34 35.00
C GLY A 447 5.48 -12.39 33.87
N VAL A 448 4.19 -12.33 33.55
CA VAL A 448 3.66 -11.38 32.57
C VAL A 448 3.55 -9.98 33.18
N VAL A 449 4.03 -9.00 32.43
CA VAL A 449 4.00 -7.57 32.77
C VAL A 449 3.26 -6.82 31.68
N PHE A 450 2.32 -5.95 32.08
CA PHE A 450 1.68 -5.00 31.19
C PHE A 450 2.33 -3.62 31.33
N LYS A 451 2.90 -3.11 30.25
CA LYS A 451 3.54 -1.79 30.21
C LYS A 451 3.46 -1.22 28.80
N ASP A 452 3.27 0.09 28.68
CA ASP A 452 3.22 0.81 27.41
C ASP A 452 2.22 0.23 26.39
N GLY A 453 1.12 -0.33 26.90
CA GLY A 453 0.04 -0.91 26.08
C GLY A 453 0.30 -2.33 25.58
N VAL A 454 1.41 -2.97 25.94
CA VAL A 454 1.75 -4.34 25.53
C VAL A 454 1.91 -5.26 26.73
N TYR A 455 1.61 -6.55 26.54
CA TYR A 455 1.94 -7.58 27.53
C TYR A 455 3.27 -8.24 27.16
N SER A 456 4.13 -8.50 28.14
CA SER A 456 5.40 -9.19 27.89
C SER A 456 5.78 -10.15 29.00
N ARG A 457 6.39 -11.29 28.64
CA ARG A 457 6.82 -12.35 29.55
C ARG A 457 8.26 -12.75 29.22
N ILE A 458 9.16 -12.64 30.19
CA ILE A 458 10.52 -13.14 30.04
C ILE A 458 10.42 -14.67 29.96
N ASP A 459 10.93 -15.24 28.87
CA ASP A 459 11.03 -16.69 28.68
C ASP A 459 12.38 -17.20 29.17
N TYR A 460 13.44 -16.43 28.91
CA TYR A 460 14.78 -16.65 29.44
C TYR A 460 15.42 -15.32 29.80
N ALA A 461 15.91 -15.16 31.03
CA ALA A 461 16.39 -13.86 31.50
C ALA A 461 17.67 -13.39 30.80
N GLY A 462 18.55 -14.32 30.41
CA GLY A 462 19.91 -13.98 29.98
C GLY A 462 20.79 -13.52 31.14
N GLU A 463 21.97 -13.00 30.81
CA GLU A 463 22.99 -12.62 31.79
C GLU A 463 23.54 -11.21 31.59
N GLY A 464 23.93 -10.56 32.68
CA GLY A 464 24.51 -9.22 32.64
C GLY A 464 23.49 -8.11 32.40
N LYS A 465 23.93 -6.87 32.64
CA LYS A 465 23.11 -5.67 32.45
C LYS A 465 23.45 -5.06 31.10
N ILE A 466 22.43 -4.78 30.29
CA ILE A 466 22.56 -4.06 29.03
C ILE A 466 22.23 -2.58 29.26
N LEU A 467 23.10 -1.68 28.82
CA LEU A 467 22.92 -0.23 28.90
C LEU A 467 22.18 0.30 27.67
N ASP A 468 21.53 1.45 27.81
CA ASP A 468 20.81 2.11 26.72
C ASP A 468 21.70 2.46 25.52
N SER A 469 23.01 2.65 25.77
CA SER A 469 24.03 2.89 24.76
C SER A 469 24.47 1.64 24.01
N ASP A 470 24.30 0.46 24.59
CA ASP A 470 24.89 -0.77 24.07
C ASP A 470 24.25 -1.16 22.74
N THR A 471 25.06 -1.76 21.87
CA THR A 471 24.58 -2.35 20.62
C THR A 471 24.01 -3.73 20.95
N VAL A 472 22.71 -3.88 20.70
CA VAL A 472 22.00 -5.13 20.92
C VAL A 472 21.64 -5.72 19.57
N THR A 473 21.88 -7.01 19.41
CA THR A 473 21.55 -7.78 18.21
C THR A 473 20.46 -8.78 18.57
N VAL A 474 19.34 -8.76 17.84
CA VAL A 474 18.19 -9.62 18.12
C VAL A 474 17.76 -10.45 16.92
N THR A 475 17.17 -11.61 17.18
CA THR A 475 16.25 -12.29 16.25
C THR A 475 14.82 -12.14 16.74
N ILE A 476 13.89 -12.06 15.79
CA ILE A 476 12.46 -11.92 16.07
C ILE A 476 11.69 -12.97 15.27
N LYS A 477 10.84 -13.71 15.98
CA LYS A 477 9.80 -14.54 15.38
C LYS A 477 8.45 -13.89 15.60
N GLU A 478 7.73 -13.64 14.51
CA GLU A 478 6.43 -12.99 14.48
C GLU A 478 5.34 -14.01 14.15
N THR A 479 4.30 -14.05 14.99
CA THR A 479 3.19 -14.99 14.86
C THR A 479 1.85 -14.32 15.12
N LEU A 480 0.78 -14.88 14.54
CA LEU A 480 -0.59 -14.61 14.97
C LEU A 480 -0.90 -15.37 16.27
N ILE A 481 -1.99 -15.01 16.93
CA ILE A 481 -2.43 -15.65 18.18
C ILE A 481 -2.77 -17.14 18.05
N ASP A 482 -2.98 -17.63 16.82
CA ASP A 482 -3.23 -19.04 16.50
C ASP A 482 -1.93 -19.84 16.24
N GLY A 483 -0.76 -19.17 16.26
CA GLY A 483 0.54 -19.76 16.01
C GLY A 483 1.01 -19.68 14.56
N THR A 484 0.21 -19.14 13.64
CA THR A 484 0.62 -18.91 12.25
C THR A 484 1.86 -18.01 12.21
N VAL A 485 2.95 -18.52 11.61
CA VAL A 485 4.21 -17.78 11.49
C VAL A 485 4.12 -16.80 10.34
N ILE A 486 4.34 -15.52 10.64
CA ILE A 486 4.37 -14.43 9.66
C ILE A 486 5.80 -14.18 9.16
N ASN A 487 6.75 -14.22 10.09
CA ASN A 487 8.17 -14.04 9.84
C ASN A 487 8.99 -14.78 10.92
N ASP A 488 10.11 -15.40 10.53
CA ASP A 488 11.01 -16.07 11.45
C ASP A 488 12.47 -15.75 11.08
N MET A 489 13.04 -14.74 11.74
CA MET A 489 14.38 -14.26 11.42
C MET A 489 15.46 -15.31 11.69
N GLU A 490 15.28 -16.16 12.71
CA GLU A 490 16.27 -17.19 13.05
C GLU A 490 16.31 -18.27 11.96
N ALA A 491 15.13 -18.70 11.47
CA ALA A 491 15.03 -19.62 10.34
C ALA A 491 15.61 -19.04 9.04
N GLU A 492 15.54 -17.72 8.86
CA GLU A 492 16.10 -17.02 7.70
C GLU A 492 17.60 -16.65 7.85
N GLY A 493 18.22 -16.93 9.00
CA GLY A 493 19.60 -16.53 9.29
C GLY A 493 19.80 -15.01 9.37
N LYS A 494 18.73 -14.26 9.67
CA LYS A 494 18.73 -12.79 9.76
C LYS A 494 18.82 -12.33 11.20
N VAL A 495 19.49 -11.20 11.41
CA VAL A 495 19.57 -10.51 12.70
C VAL A 495 19.27 -9.02 12.54
N TRP A 496 18.82 -8.38 13.60
CA TRP A 496 18.64 -6.93 13.65
C TRP A 496 19.45 -6.33 14.77
N SER A 497 20.44 -5.52 14.41
CA SER A 497 21.38 -4.90 15.34
C SER A 497 21.26 -3.39 15.34
N GLN A 498 21.17 -2.80 16.54
CA GLN A 498 21.18 -1.34 16.76
C GLN A 498 21.37 -1.03 18.24
N THR A 499 21.59 0.25 18.59
CA THR A 499 21.67 0.61 20.02
C THR A 499 20.34 0.38 20.73
N LEU A 500 20.37 -0.05 21.99
CA LEU A 500 19.16 -0.39 22.74
C LEU A 500 18.13 0.74 22.70
N LYS A 501 18.54 1.99 22.93
CA LYS A 501 17.66 3.18 22.87
C LYS A 501 16.99 3.44 21.51
N SER A 502 17.50 2.85 20.41
CA SER A 502 16.96 3.04 19.06
C SER A 502 15.82 2.07 18.73
N TYR A 503 15.55 1.05 19.58
CA TYR A 503 14.45 0.12 19.34
C TYR A 503 13.10 0.81 19.49
N PRO A 504 12.09 0.44 18.66
CA PRO A 504 10.73 0.95 18.80
C PRO A 504 10.22 0.77 20.23
N PRO A 505 9.46 1.74 20.79
CA PRO A 505 9.00 1.72 22.19
C PRO A 505 8.36 0.41 22.64
N VAL A 506 7.58 -0.22 21.75
CA VAL A 506 6.90 -1.50 22.02
C VAL A 506 7.87 -2.67 22.30
N PHE A 507 9.10 -2.60 21.79
CA PHE A 507 10.16 -3.58 22.06
C PHE A 507 11.20 -3.08 23.04
N LEU A 508 11.42 -1.76 23.10
CA LEU A 508 12.40 -1.14 23.99
C LEU A 508 12.16 -1.55 25.46
N GLY A 509 10.93 -1.38 25.94
CA GLY A 509 10.56 -1.73 27.32
C GLY A 509 10.80 -3.22 27.63
N PRO A 510 10.31 -4.15 26.79
CA PRO A 510 10.60 -5.58 26.92
C PRO A 510 12.10 -5.94 26.87
N ILE A 511 12.84 -5.49 25.86
CA ILE A 511 14.26 -5.84 25.66
C ILE A 511 15.13 -5.33 26.82
N LYS A 512 14.84 -4.12 27.36
CA LYS A 512 15.53 -3.57 28.55
C LYS A 512 15.46 -4.45 29.80
N ARG A 513 14.56 -5.43 29.84
CA ARG A 513 14.40 -6.36 30.98
C ARG A 513 15.26 -7.61 30.84
N LEU A 514 15.95 -7.78 29.72
CA LEU A 514 16.78 -8.94 29.42
C LEU A 514 18.27 -8.64 29.67
N GLY A 515 19.01 -9.68 30.03
CA GLY A 515 20.46 -9.74 29.86
C GLY A 515 20.84 -10.32 28.50
N ASN A 516 22.13 -10.40 28.22
CA ASN A 516 22.64 -11.02 26.99
C ASN A 516 22.13 -12.46 26.86
N HIS A 517 21.84 -12.87 25.63
CA HIS A 517 21.20 -14.15 25.29
C HIS A 517 19.78 -14.36 25.84
N GLY A 518 19.18 -13.36 26.49
CA GLY A 518 17.82 -13.41 26.99
C GLY A 518 16.76 -13.50 25.89
N SER A 519 15.58 -14.02 26.23
CA SER A 519 14.42 -14.08 25.34
C SER A 519 13.13 -13.66 26.04
N ILE A 520 12.26 -12.99 25.29
CA ILE A 520 11.00 -12.44 25.79
C ILE A 520 9.89 -12.60 24.75
N THR A 521 8.72 -13.02 25.21
CA THR A 521 7.49 -13.00 24.41
C THR A 521 6.77 -11.68 24.64
N VAL A 522 6.37 -11.00 23.56
CA VAL A 522 5.64 -9.73 23.58
C VAL A 522 4.33 -9.88 22.78
N VAL A 523 3.21 -9.55 23.41
CA VAL A 523 1.87 -9.59 22.82
C VAL A 523 1.40 -8.16 22.60
N ILE A 524 1.27 -7.80 21.32
CA ILE A 524 1.00 -6.43 20.86
C ILE A 524 -0.44 -6.36 20.32
N PRO A 525 -1.32 -5.52 20.92
CA PRO A 525 -2.67 -5.33 20.41
C PRO A 525 -2.67 -4.66 19.02
N PRO A 526 -3.76 -4.78 18.24
CA PRO A 526 -3.83 -4.23 16.89
C PRO A 526 -3.53 -2.74 16.82
N GLU A 527 -3.94 -1.94 17.82
CA GLU A 527 -3.71 -0.49 17.86
C GLU A 527 -2.22 -0.10 17.95
N LEU A 528 -1.37 -1.05 18.34
CA LEU A 528 0.09 -0.89 18.40
C LEU A 528 0.81 -1.80 17.39
N ALA A 529 0.05 -2.56 16.58
CA ALA A 529 0.53 -3.46 15.54
C ALA A 529 0.07 -2.96 14.16
N TYR A 530 -0.72 -3.74 13.40
CA TYR A 530 -1.16 -3.39 12.03
C TYR A 530 -2.57 -2.78 11.95
N GLY A 531 -3.19 -2.49 13.09
CA GLY A 531 -4.48 -1.80 13.17
C GLY A 531 -5.66 -2.52 12.52
N SER A 532 -6.69 -1.73 12.20
CA SER A 532 -7.93 -2.17 11.57
C SER A 532 -7.75 -2.60 10.11
N GLU A 533 -6.67 -2.21 9.44
CA GLU A 533 -6.41 -2.57 8.04
C GLU A 533 -5.66 -3.91 7.94
N GLY A 534 -4.80 -4.21 8.91
CA GLY A 534 -3.93 -5.38 8.87
C GLY A 534 -2.89 -5.28 7.75
N ARG A 535 -2.42 -6.45 7.28
CA ARG A 535 -1.60 -6.59 6.07
C ARG A 535 -1.99 -7.87 5.31
N PRO A 536 -3.16 -7.91 4.67
CA PRO A 536 -3.60 -9.07 3.90
C PRO A 536 -2.61 -9.44 2.77
N PRO A 537 -2.50 -10.72 2.38
CA PRO A 537 -3.25 -11.85 2.92
C PRO A 537 -2.68 -12.44 4.22
N LYS A 538 -1.48 -12.00 4.65
CA LYS A 538 -0.75 -12.63 5.76
C LYS A 538 -1.26 -12.22 7.14
N ILE A 539 -1.65 -10.96 7.31
CA ILE A 539 -2.07 -10.40 8.60
C ILE A 539 -3.49 -9.87 8.46
N PRO A 540 -4.49 -10.46 9.13
CA PRO A 540 -5.86 -10.00 9.01
C PRO A 540 -6.08 -8.65 9.74
N PRO A 541 -7.13 -7.90 9.37
CA PRO A 541 -7.64 -6.75 10.13
C PRO A 541 -7.80 -7.04 11.63
N GLY A 542 -7.37 -6.12 12.50
CA GLY A 542 -7.58 -6.24 13.94
C GLY A 542 -6.76 -7.34 14.61
N ALA A 543 -5.75 -7.89 13.92
CA ALA A 543 -4.90 -8.94 14.46
C ALA A 543 -4.07 -8.45 15.65
N THR A 544 -4.14 -9.21 16.75
CA THR A 544 -3.14 -9.14 17.81
C THR A 544 -1.92 -9.94 17.38
N MET A 545 -0.74 -9.36 17.53
CA MET A 545 0.53 -9.98 17.12
C MET A 545 1.29 -10.51 18.33
N VAL A 546 1.96 -11.64 18.16
CA VAL A 546 2.81 -12.26 19.18
C VAL A 546 4.23 -12.36 18.65
N TYR A 547 5.16 -11.71 19.34
CA TYR A 547 6.57 -11.67 18.99
C TYR A 547 7.38 -12.45 20.02
N SER A 548 8.23 -13.37 19.55
CA SER A 548 9.30 -13.95 20.36
C SER A 548 10.60 -13.24 19.99
N VAL A 549 11.15 -12.47 20.92
CA VAL A 549 12.38 -11.70 20.71
C VAL A 549 13.50 -12.39 21.49
N ARG A 550 14.62 -12.68 20.82
CA ARG A 550 15.82 -13.25 21.43
C ARG A 550 17.00 -12.35 21.18
N ILE A 551 17.74 -12.01 22.23
CA ILE A 551 19.03 -11.34 22.10
C ILE A 551 20.04 -12.38 21.64
N VAL A 552 20.66 -12.14 20.50
CA VAL A 552 21.78 -12.95 19.99
C VAL A 552 23.05 -12.52 20.70
N ASP A 553 23.30 -11.22 20.77
CA ASP A 553 24.45 -10.64 21.43
C ASP A 553 24.19 -9.20 21.89
N ALA A 554 24.90 -8.74 22.91
CA ALA A 554 24.87 -7.38 23.42
C ALA A 554 26.29 -6.92 23.77
N THR A 555 26.78 -5.92 23.03
CA THR A 555 28.14 -5.39 23.18
C THR A 555 28.10 -3.93 23.59
N ALA A 556 29.04 -3.51 24.44
CA ALA A 556 29.23 -2.10 24.76
C ALA A 556 29.42 -1.29 23.46
N ALA A 557 28.72 -0.16 23.35
CA ALA A 557 28.84 0.68 22.16
C ALA A 557 30.30 1.08 21.92
N GLN A 558 30.86 0.70 20.77
CA GLN A 558 32.14 1.24 20.34
C GLN A 558 31.95 2.75 20.10
N PRO A 559 32.83 3.61 20.66
CA PRO A 559 32.81 5.02 20.32
C PRO A 559 33.02 5.13 18.81
N GLN A 560 32.02 5.63 18.10
CA GLN A 560 32.16 5.97 16.68
C GLN A 560 33.36 6.93 16.57
N ALA A 561 34.44 6.45 15.97
CA ALA A 561 35.54 7.31 15.57
C ALA A 561 34.92 8.38 14.65
N LYS A 562 34.97 9.63 15.10
CA LYS A 562 34.66 10.77 14.24
C LYS A 562 35.62 10.70 13.06
N ASN A 563 35.12 10.28 11.90
CA ASN A 563 35.88 10.49 10.67
C ASN A 563 36.01 12.00 10.46
N PRO A 564 37.24 12.51 10.23
CA PRO A 564 37.56 13.93 10.15
C PRO A 564 36.88 14.63 8.97
#